data_AF-A0A839EH30-F1
#
_entry.id   AF-A0A839EH30-F1
#
_cell.length_a   1.000
_cell.length_b   1.000
_cell.length_c   1.000
_cell.angle_alpha   90.00
_cell.angle_beta   90.00
_cell.angle_gamma   90.00
#
_symmetry.space_group_name_H-M   'P 1'
#
loop_
_entity.id
_entity.type
_entity.pdbx_description
1 polymer ?
#
loop_
_entity_poly.entity_id
_entity_poly.type
_entity_poly.pdbx_seq_one_letter_code
_entity_poly.pdbx_strand_id
1 'polypeptide(L)'
;MTPERFQELTEIYGADVRRWPPPEQTAAVVFIKDYPDLARPALAAAAKLDTLLSGYQIAQPDTVLREKIIAASGKSWSGWRRARLWWQGTGIAGIGLAGAITGALLIGVIHSAETRGYEDQAYAVTAFNITDEMDE
;
A
#
# COMPACT_ATOMS: atom_id res chain seq x y z
N MET A 1 -0.03 -7.95 -40.51
CA MET A 1 -1.47 -8.08 -40.22
C MET A 1 -2.25 -8.02 -41.52
N THR A 2 -3.53 -8.38 -41.52
CA THR A 2 -4.39 -8.22 -42.70
C THR A 2 -4.89 -6.78 -42.83
N PRO A 3 -5.23 -6.31 -44.04
CA PRO A 3 -5.80 -4.97 -44.25
C PRO A 3 -7.09 -4.73 -43.45
N GLU A 4 -7.94 -5.76 -43.34
CA GLU A 4 -9.22 -5.67 -42.62
C GLU A 4 -8.98 -5.42 -41.12
N ARG A 5 -8.01 -6.13 -40.53
CA ARG A 5 -7.63 -5.95 -39.14
C ARG A 5 -7.02 -4.58 -38.88
N PHE A 6 -6.21 -4.07 -39.82
CA PHE A 6 -5.66 -2.72 -39.74
C PHE A 6 -6.76 -1.65 -39.75
N GLN A 7 -7.75 -1.82 -40.63
CA GLN A 7 -8.89 -0.93 -40.73
C GLN A 7 -9.74 -0.94 -39.45
N GLU A 8 -10.09 -2.13 -38.94
CA GLU A 8 -10.84 -2.28 -37.69
C GLU A 8 -10.15 -1.56 -36.52
N LEU A 9 -8.83 -1.77 -36.36
CA LEU A 9 -8.06 -1.09 -35.32
C LEU A 9 -8.02 0.42 -35.50
N THR A 10 -7.93 0.91 -36.74
CA THR A 10 -7.96 2.34 -37.06
C THR A 10 -9.33 2.96 -36.71
N GLU A 11 -10.42 2.25 -36.96
CA GLU A 11 -11.78 2.70 -36.63
C GLU A 11 -12.05 2.72 -35.12
N ILE A 12 -11.52 1.75 -34.37
CA ILE A 12 -11.72 1.65 -32.91
C ILE A 12 -10.81 2.62 -32.14
N TYR A 13 -9.53 2.68 -32.49
CA TYR A 13 -8.51 3.37 -31.69
C TYR A 13 -8.05 4.71 -32.30
N GLY A 14 -8.46 5.02 -33.53
CA GLY A 14 -8.05 6.22 -34.24
C GLY A 14 -6.69 6.10 -34.91
N ALA A 15 -6.15 7.23 -35.37
CA ALA A 15 -4.94 7.25 -36.20
C ALA A 15 -3.62 7.05 -35.43
N ASP A 16 -3.63 7.19 -34.10
CA ASP A 16 -2.43 7.06 -33.29
C ASP A 16 -2.19 5.61 -32.87
N VAL A 17 -1.27 4.94 -33.58
CA VAL A 17 -0.87 3.54 -33.33
C VAL A 17 -0.40 3.31 -31.89
N ARG A 18 0.11 4.34 -31.20
CA ARG A 18 0.56 4.20 -29.81
C ARG A 18 -0.59 3.92 -28.84
N ARG A 19 -1.82 4.27 -29.22
CA ARG A 19 -3.04 4.03 -28.44
C ARG A 19 -3.63 2.64 -28.66
N TRP A 20 -3.14 1.92 -29.67
CA TRP A 20 -3.64 0.60 -30.02
C TRP A 20 -3.17 -0.44 -28.97
N PRO A 21 -3.82 -1.61 -28.91
CA PRO A 21 -3.40 -2.68 -28.01
C PRO A 21 -1.93 -3.06 -28.23
N PRO A 22 -1.12 -3.24 -27.17
CA PRO A 22 0.30 -3.56 -27.27
C PRO A 22 0.68 -4.68 -28.26
N PRO A 23 -0.05 -5.82 -28.35
CA PRO A 23 0.31 -6.88 -29.29
C PRO A 23 0.17 -6.47 -30.77
N GLU A 24 -0.64 -5.46 -31.07
CA GLU A 24 -0.95 -5.05 -32.45
C GLU A 24 -0.06 -3.91 -32.94
N GLN A 25 0.57 -3.15 -32.03
CA GLN A 25 1.36 -1.95 -32.40
C GLN A 25 2.54 -2.28 -33.33
N THR A 26 3.31 -3.31 -33.00
CA THR A 26 4.47 -3.72 -33.83
C THR A 26 4.01 -4.17 -35.20
N ALA A 27 2.93 -4.96 -35.28
CA ALA A 27 2.36 -5.40 -36.53
C ALA A 27 1.85 -4.21 -37.37
N ALA A 28 1.30 -3.18 -36.74
CA ALA A 28 0.78 -1.98 -37.41
C ALA A 28 1.90 -1.17 -38.03
N VAL A 29 3.01 -0.98 -37.30
CA VAL A 29 4.21 -0.29 -37.81
C VAL A 29 4.77 -1.02 -39.03
N VAL A 30 4.85 -2.36 -38.98
CA VAL A 30 5.29 -3.16 -40.14
C VAL A 30 4.32 -3.01 -41.31
N PHE A 31 3.00 -3.08 -41.08
CA PHE A 31 2.00 -2.91 -42.13
C PHE A 31 2.06 -1.53 -42.80
N ILE A 32 2.24 -0.46 -42.03
CA ILE A 32 2.40 0.90 -42.56
C ILE A 32 3.64 1.02 -43.45
N LYS A 33 4.71 0.34 -43.08
CA LYS A 33 5.96 0.32 -43.85
C LYS A 33 5.83 -0.48 -45.14
N ASP A 34 5.21 -1.65 -45.08
CA ASP A 34 5.11 -2.59 -46.20
C ASP A 34 4.00 -2.21 -47.19
N TYR A 35 2.93 -1.57 -46.72
CA TYR A 35 1.75 -1.19 -47.51
C TYR A 35 1.33 0.27 -47.27
N PRO A 36 2.20 1.26 -47.58
CA PRO A 36 1.91 2.66 -47.32
C PRO A 36 0.68 3.18 -48.07
N ASP A 37 0.42 2.66 -49.27
CA ASP A 37 -0.70 3.08 -50.11
C ASP A 37 -2.05 2.70 -49.52
N LEU A 38 -2.11 1.61 -48.74
CA LEU A 38 -3.32 1.18 -48.03
C LEU A 38 -3.41 1.85 -46.65
N ALA A 39 -2.28 1.95 -45.94
CA ALA A 39 -2.26 2.45 -44.58
C ALA A 39 -2.48 3.97 -44.47
N ARG A 40 -1.84 4.76 -45.35
CA ARG A 40 -1.93 6.23 -45.31
C ARG A 40 -3.34 6.79 -45.46
N PRO A 41 -4.17 6.36 -46.44
CA PRO A 41 -5.52 6.90 -46.58
C PRO A 41 -6.41 6.55 -45.37
N ALA A 42 -6.30 5.32 -44.85
CA ALA A 42 -7.04 4.91 -43.65
C ALA A 42 -6.66 5.75 -42.42
N LEU A 43 -5.36 5.91 -42.16
CA LEU A 43 -4.87 6.74 -41.04
C LEU A 43 -5.20 8.22 -41.23
N ALA A 44 -5.14 8.75 -42.45
CA ALA A 44 -5.46 10.15 -42.72
C ALA A 44 -6.94 10.47 -42.46
N ALA A 45 -7.85 9.55 -42.82
CA ALA A 45 -9.27 9.68 -42.54
C ALA A 45 -9.54 9.73 -41.03
N ALA A 46 -8.94 8.80 -40.27
CA ALA A 46 -9.03 8.79 -38.82
C ALA A 46 -8.40 10.03 -38.18
N ALA A 47 -7.21 10.46 -38.64
CA ALA A 47 -6.50 11.61 -38.10
C ALA A 47 -7.29 12.92 -38.28
N LYS A 48 -8.01 13.05 -39.40
CA LYS A 48 -8.91 14.18 -39.64
C LYS A 48 -10.04 14.20 -38.61
N LEU A 49 -10.67 13.06 -38.33
CA LEU A 49 -11.72 12.95 -37.31
C LEU A 49 -11.17 13.26 -35.92
N ASP A 50 -10.02 12.68 -35.56
CA ASP A 50 -9.34 12.92 -34.27
C ASP A 50 -9.00 14.41 -34.08
N THR A 51 -8.60 15.09 -35.14
CA THR A 51 -8.33 16.55 -35.12
C THR A 51 -9.61 17.35 -34.87
N LEU A 52 -10.73 16.98 -35.51
CA LEU A 52 -12.01 17.64 -35.28
C LEU A 52 -12.51 17.43 -33.84
N LEU A 53 -12.38 16.20 -33.32
CA LEU A 53 -12.81 15.86 -31.97
C LEU A 53 -11.92 16.50 -30.89
N SER A 54 -10.61 16.57 -31.10
CA SER A 54 -9.69 17.22 -30.16
C SER A 54 -9.87 18.74 -30.10
N GLY A 55 -10.40 19.35 -31.16
CA GLY A 55 -10.79 20.76 -31.17
C GLY A 55 -12.04 21.08 -30.34
N TYR A 56 -12.83 20.08 -29.95
CA TYR A 56 -14.05 20.29 -29.18
C TYR A 56 -13.72 20.61 -27.71
N GLN A 57 -13.85 21.89 -27.36
CA GLN A 57 -13.68 22.37 -25.99
C GLN A 57 -15.04 22.39 -25.28
N ILE A 58 -15.13 21.70 -24.14
CA ILE A 58 -16.32 21.75 -23.28
C ILE A 58 -16.16 22.95 -22.34
N ALA A 59 -17.19 23.80 -22.24
CA ALA A 59 -17.20 24.91 -21.29
C ALA A 59 -16.99 24.40 -19.86
N GLN A 60 -16.29 25.18 -19.02
CA GLN A 60 -16.08 24.76 -17.63
C GLN A 60 -17.43 24.51 -16.95
N PRO A 61 -17.59 23.37 -16.24
CA PRO A 61 -18.84 23.08 -15.55
C PRO A 61 -19.08 24.11 -14.44
N ASP A 62 -20.34 24.48 -14.24
CA ASP A 62 -20.75 25.38 -13.17
C ASP A 62 -20.26 24.85 -11.81
N THR A 63 -19.75 25.77 -10.98
CA THR A 63 -19.36 25.54 -9.59
C THR A 63 -20.43 24.81 -8.79
N VAL A 64 -21.71 25.15 -8.99
CA VAL A 64 -22.83 24.50 -8.30
C VAL A 64 -22.98 23.04 -8.70
N LEU A 65 -22.79 22.70 -9.98
CA LEU A 65 -22.83 21.32 -10.46
C LEU A 65 -21.65 20.52 -9.89
N ARG A 66 -20.45 21.11 -9.85
CA ARG A 66 -19.27 20.48 -9.25
C ARG A 66 -19.50 20.14 -7.78
N GLU A 67 -20.04 21.07 -7.00
CA GLU A 67 -20.33 20.85 -5.58
C GLU A 67 -21.38 19.76 -5.37
N LYS A 68 -22.43 19.73 -6.20
CA LYS A 68 -23.45 18.67 -6.17
C LYS A 68 -22.86 17.29 -6.49
N ILE A 69 -21.96 17.19 -7.47
CA ILE A 69 -21.28 15.93 -7.79
C ILE A 69 -20.40 15.48 -6.62
N ILE A 70 -19.66 16.39 -5.99
CA ILE A 70 -18.82 16.09 -4.83
C ILE A 70 -19.69 15.58 -3.67
N ALA A 71 -20.77 16.29 -3.35
CA ALA A 71 -21.72 15.90 -2.30
C ALA A 71 -22.39 14.54 -2.60
N ALA A 72 -22.75 14.29 -3.86
CA ALA A 72 -23.37 13.04 -4.32
C ALA A 72 -22.40 11.86 -4.42
N SER A 73 -21.08 12.11 -4.54
CA SER A 73 -20.08 11.06 -4.76
C SER A 73 -19.94 10.06 -3.60
N GLY A 74 -20.55 10.34 -2.44
CA GLY A 74 -20.63 9.43 -1.28
C GLY A 74 -19.28 9.06 -0.66
N LYS A 75 -18.16 9.44 -1.29
CA LYS A 75 -16.80 9.11 -0.89
C LYS A 75 -16.24 10.23 -0.04
N SER A 76 -16.66 10.23 1.21
CA SER A 76 -15.86 10.77 2.31
C SER A 76 -14.58 9.94 2.46
N TRP A 77 -13.67 10.05 1.50
CA TRP A 77 -12.31 9.50 1.60
C TRP A 77 -11.54 10.15 2.76
N SER A 78 -12.02 11.32 3.19
CA SER A 78 -11.65 12.04 4.41
C SER A 78 -11.73 11.17 5.67
N GLY A 79 -12.83 10.42 5.87
CA GLY A 79 -13.03 9.62 7.08
C GLY A 79 -12.07 8.43 7.17
N TRP A 80 -11.92 7.68 6.08
CA TRP A 80 -11.07 6.49 6.02
C TRP A 80 -9.59 6.82 6.15
N ARG A 81 -9.15 7.95 5.57
CA ARG A 81 -7.77 8.43 5.69
C ARG A 81 -7.43 8.88 7.11
N ARG A 82 -8.35 9.59 7.80
CA ARG A 82 -8.19 9.94 9.22
C ARG A 82 -8.19 8.71 10.12
N ALA A 83 -9.08 7.74 9.88
CA ALA A 83 -9.11 6.48 10.61
C ALA A 83 -7.80 5.69 10.45
N ARG A 84 -7.25 5.63 9.23
CA ARG A 84 -5.95 5.00 8.97
C ARG A 84 -4.80 5.69 9.68
N LEU A 85 -4.77 7.03 9.71
CA LEU A 85 -3.79 7.81 10.48
C LEU A 85 -3.91 7.57 12.00
N TRP A 86 -5.13 7.46 12.53
CA TRP A 86 -5.36 7.15 13.94
C TRP A 86 -4.91 5.73 14.30
N TRP A 87 -5.15 4.75 13.42
CA TRP A 87 -4.68 3.37 13.58
C TRP A 87 -3.16 3.21 13.52
N GLN A 88 -2.45 4.11 12.82
CA GLN A 88 -0.98 4.15 12.87
C GLN A 88 -0.47 4.63 14.24
N GLY A 89 -1.26 5.43 14.98
CA GLY A 89 -0.92 5.87 16.34
C GLY A 89 -1.10 4.78 17.41
N THR A 90 -2.09 3.89 17.27
CA THR A 90 -2.35 2.82 18.24
C THR A 90 -1.36 1.66 18.15
N GLY A 91 -0.66 1.49 17.03
CA GLY A 91 0.35 0.44 16.86
C GLY A 91 1.56 0.55 17.80
N ILE A 92 1.87 1.76 18.29
CA ILE A 92 3.02 2.01 19.17
C ILE A 92 2.66 1.75 20.65
N ALA A 93 1.39 1.90 21.03
CA ALA A 93 0.96 1.70 22.43
C ALA A 93 0.93 0.21 22.85
N GLY A 94 0.78 -0.73 21.91
CA GLY A 94 0.70 -2.17 22.20
C GLY A 94 2.04 -2.85 22.49
N ILE A 95 3.15 -2.33 21.96
CA ILE A 95 4.49 -2.95 22.08
C ILE A 95 5.07 -2.74 23.49
N GLY A 96 4.68 -1.67 24.20
CA GLY A 96 5.21 -1.35 25.53
C GLY A 96 4.81 -2.35 26.63
N LEU A 97 3.62 -2.93 26.55
CA LEU A 97 3.09 -3.77 27.64
C LEU A 97 3.66 -5.20 27.62
N ALA A 98 3.99 -5.74 26.44
CA ALA A 98 4.65 -7.04 26.30
C ALA A 98 6.12 -7.00 26.75
N GLY A 99 6.83 -5.90 26.52
CA GLY A 99 8.23 -5.73 26.95
C GLY A 99 8.40 -5.64 28.47
N ALA A 100 7.46 -5.02 29.17
CA ALA A 100 7.52 -4.85 30.63
C ALA A 100 7.38 -6.18 31.40
N ILE A 101 6.51 -7.08 30.93
CA ILE A 101 6.26 -8.38 31.60
C ILE A 101 7.48 -9.31 31.46
N THR A 102 8.12 -9.35 30.29
CA THR A 102 9.33 -10.15 30.07
C THR A 102 10.54 -9.61 30.84
N GLY A 103 10.69 -8.29 30.95
CA GLY A 103 11.77 -7.67 31.74
C GLY A 103 11.67 -7.94 33.25
N ALA A 104 10.46 -7.89 33.80
CA ALA A 104 10.24 -8.16 35.23
C ALA A 104 10.56 -9.63 35.61
N LEU A 105 10.26 -10.58 34.72
CA LEU A 105 10.56 -12.00 34.96
C LEU A 105 12.06 -12.31 34.91
N LEU A 106 12.83 -11.64 34.04
CA LEU A 106 14.28 -11.81 33.96
C LEU A 106 15.00 -11.36 35.24
N ILE A 107 14.60 -10.22 35.81
CA ILE A 107 15.22 -9.69 37.04
C ILE A 107 14.95 -10.61 38.24
N GLY A 108 13.74 -11.19 38.33
CA GLY A 108 13.39 -12.12 39.41
C GLY A 108 14.20 -13.43 39.38
N VAL A 109 14.50 -13.97 38.20
CA VAL A 109 15.31 -15.18 38.06
C VAL A 109 16.78 -14.93 38.42
N ILE A 110 17.33 -13.77 38.05
CA ILE A 110 18.72 -13.42 38.35
C ILE A 110 18.90 -13.16 39.86
N HIS A 111 18.00 -12.42 40.51
CA HIS A 111 18.07 -12.20 41.96
C HIS A 111 17.87 -13.49 42.78
N SER A 112 17.01 -14.41 42.33
CA SER A 112 16.83 -15.71 43.01
C SER A 112 18.05 -16.62 42.89
N ALA A 113 18.89 -16.42 41.87
CA ALA A 113 20.14 -17.15 41.72
C ALA A 113 21.24 -16.62 42.65
N GLU A 114 21.27 -15.30 42.91
CA GLU A 114 22.21 -14.69 43.88
C GLU A 114 21.86 -15.04 45.33
N THR A 115 20.58 -15.01 45.72
CA THR A 115 20.18 -15.30 47.11
C THR A 115 20.42 -16.77 47.49
N ARG A 116 20.27 -17.71 46.55
CA ARG A 116 20.57 -19.13 46.76
C ARG A 116 22.06 -19.41 46.96
N GLY A 117 22.94 -18.63 46.35
CA GLY A 117 24.40 -18.76 46.55
C GLY A 117 24.86 -18.25 47.92
N TYR A 118 24.09 -17.36 48.55
CA TYR A 118 24.41 -16.77 49.86
C TYR A 118 23.86 -17.61 51.03
N GLU A 119 22.69 -18.24 50.87
CA GLU A 119 22.08 -19.10 51.89
C GLU A 119 22.90 -20.38 52.16
N ASP A 120 23.48 -21.00 51.13
CA ASP A 120 24.21 -22.28 51.27
C ASP A 120 25.51 -22.16 52.11
N GLN A 121 26.08 -20.95 52.22
CA GLN A 121 27.23 -20.68 53.10
C GLN A 121 26.84 -20.26 54.52
N ALA A 122 25.62 -19.74 54.72
CA ALA A 122 25.15 -19.27 56.02
C ALA A 122 24.66 -20.42 56.92
N TYR A 123 24.11 -21.49 56.34
CA TYR A 123 23.64 -22.65 57.11
C TYR A 123 24.76 -23.60 57.58
N ALA A 124 25.97 -23.47 57.06
CA ALA A 124 27.11 -24.30 57.47
C ALA A 124 27.78 -23.86 58.80
N VAL A 125 27.43 -22.69 59.35
CA VAL A 125 28.26 -22.04 60.41
C VAL A 125 27.62 -21.98 61.81
N THR A 126 26.33 -22.24 62.00
CA THR A 126 25.67 -22.03 63.32
C THR A 126 24.86 -23.21 63.84
N ALA A 127 25.32 -24.45 63.62
CA ALA A 127 24.76 -25.63 64.27
C ALA A 127 25.50 -25.99 65.57
N PHE A 128 25.85 -25.02 66.40
CA PHE A 128 26.20 -25.25 67.81
C PHE A 128 25.93 -23.98 68.61
N ASN A 129 25.26 -24.15 69.75
CA ASN A 129 25.09 -23.21 70.86
C ASN A 129 23.78 -22.39 70.86
N ILE A 130 22.79 -22.89 71.60
CA ILE A 130 22.23 -22.15 72.75
C ILE A 130 21.75 -23.23 73.74
N THR A 131 22.62 -23.47 74.70
CA THR A 131 22.27 -23.97 76.02
C THR A 131 21.69 -22.80 76.82
N ASP A 132 20.84 -23.16 77.77
CA ASP A 132 20.56 -22.48 79.02
C ASP A 132 19.51 -21.38 79.07
N GLU A 133 18.78 -21.46 80.20
CA GLU A 133 18.22 -20.35 80.97
C GLU A 133 16.87 -19.78 80.48
N MET A 134 15.78 -19.74 81.24
CA MET A 134 15.56 -19.90 82.70
C MET A 134 14.08 -20.21 83.00
N ASP A 135 13.89 -20.97 84.07
CA ASP A 135 12.91 -20.83 85.16
C ASP A 135 11.45 -20.40 84.87
N GLU A 136 10.53 -21.33 85.17
CA GLU A 136 9.46 -21.11 86.17
C GLU A 136 9.22 -22.40 86.98
#